data_AF-A0A820N7I4-F1
#
_entry.id   AF-A0A820N7I4-F1
#
_cell.length_a   1.000
_cell.length_b   1.000
_cell.length_c   1.000
_cell.angle_alpha   90.00
_cell.angle_beta   90.00
_cell.angle_gamma   90.00
#
_symmetry.space_group_name_H-M   'P 1'
#
loop_
_entity.id
_entity.type
_entity.pdbx_description
1 polymer ?
#
loop_
_entity_poly.entity_id
_entity_poly.type
_entity_poly.pdbx_seq_one_letter_code
_entity_poly.pdbx_strand_id
1 'polypeptide(L)'
;SITLIDLGSHEFYLHRAEITKRLIEEKGFTVVACEADWPPAYRVNRWVKGHPAAKNISDANDALKEFTRFPSWMWRNTVVVDFITWLRKYNENLGQEKKKAGFFGIDLYS
;
A
#
# COMPACT_ATOMS: atom_id res chain seq x y z
N SER A 1 4.57 -1.13 -14.18
CA SER A 1 4.20 0.27 -14.36
C SER A 1 3.46 0.76 -13.12
N ILE A 2 3.40 2.07 -12.88
CA ILE A 2 2.91 2.68 -11.65
C ILE A 2 1.38 2.71 -11.65
N THR A 3 0.72 2.32 -10.55
CA THR A 3 -0.72 2.58 -10.35
C THR A 3 -0.85 3.67 -9.30
N LEU A 4 -1.31 4.85 -9.73
CA LEU A 4 -1.59 5.99 -8.86
C LEU A 4 -2.91 5.77 -8.13
N ILE A 5 -2.97 6.11 -6.84
CA ILE A 5 -4.21 6.37 -6.11
C ILE A 5 -4.19 7.89 -5.86
N ASP A 6 -5.09 8.64 -6.51
CA ASP A 6 -5.28 10.08 -6.34
C ASP A 6 -6.47 10.31 -5.40
N LEU A 7 -6.50 11.51 -4.83
CA LEU A 7 -7.46 12.07 -3.90
C LEU A 7 -8.82 12.29 -4.58
N GLY A 8 -9.74 11.33 -4.43
CA GLY A 8 -11.12 11.41 -4.93
C GLY A 8 -12.17 11.12 -3.85
N SER A 9 -13.45 11.04 -4.23
CA SER A 9 -14.52 10.58 -3.32
C SER A 9 -14.41 9.07 -3.03
N HIS A 10 -15.07 8.57 -1.99
CA HIS A 10 -14.97 7.18 -1.50
C HIS A 10 -15.12 6.12 -2.60
N GLU A 11 -16.03 6.33 -3.56
CA GLU A 11 -16.27 5.43 -4.70
C GLU A 11 -15.07 5.35 -5.66
N PHE A 12 -14.31 6.43 -5.80
CA PHE A 12 -13.08 6.43 -6.62
C PHE A 12 -11.96 5.61 -5.97
N TYR A 13 -11.84 5.65 -4.64
CA TYR A 13 -10.86 4.81 -3.94
C TYR A 13 -11.14 3.32 -4.15
N LEU A 14 -12.41 2.90 -4.06
CA LEU A 14 -12.81 1.51 -4.25
C LEU A 14 -12.47 1.01 -5.66
N HIS A 15 -12.85 1.75 -6.69
CA HIS A 15 -12.57 1.37 -8.07
C HIS A 15 -11.06 1.29 -8.36
N ARG A 16 -10.27 2.25 -7.86
CA ARG A 16 -8.81 2.24 -8.06
C ARG A 16 -8.14 1.11 -7.30
N ALA A 17 -8.57 0.83 -6.07
CA ALA A 17 -8.08 -0.32 -5.33
C ALA A 17 -8.34 -1.61 -6.12
N GLU A 18 -9.55 -1.78 -6.65
CA GLU A 18 -9.90 -2.99 -7.40
C GLU A 18 -9.14 -3.13 -8.72
N ILE A 19 -9.00 -2.05 -9.49
CA ILE A 19 -8.16 -2.03 -10.70
C ILE A 19 -6.71 -2.37 -10.33
N THR A 20 -6.18 -1.82 -9.24
CA THR A 20 -4.81 -2.09 -8.79
C THR A 20 -4.61 -3.56 -8.44
N LYS A 21 -5.56 -4.18 -7.73
CA LYS A 21 -5.54 -5.62 -7.44
C LYS A 21 -5.46 -6.44 -8.71
N ARG A 22 -6.33 -6.15 -9.68
CA ARG A 22 -6.35 -6.84 -10.98
C ARG A 22 -5.06 -6.65 -11.78
N LEU A 23 -4.46 -5.46 -11.76
CA LEU A 23 -3.15 -5.23 -12.39
C LEU A 23 -2.04 -6.05 -11.73
N ILE A 24 -2.08 -6.21 -10.40
CA ILE A 24 -1.14 -7.05 -9.67
C ILE A 24 -1.36 -8.53 -10.00
N GLU A 25 -2.60 -9.02 -9.89
CA GLU A 25 -2.94 -10.43 -10.07
C GLU A 25 -2.83 -10.89 -11.53
N GLU A 26 -3.40 -10.13 -12.46
CA GLU A 26 -3.55 -10.54 -13.86
C GLU A 26 -2.37 -10.08 -14.73
N LYS A 27 -1.70 -8.98 -14.38
CA LYS A 27 -0.64 -8.36 -15.20
C LYS A 27 0.74 -8.37 -14.55
N GLY A 28 0.87 -8.90 -13.32
CA GLY A 28 2.15 -9.07 -12.65
C GLY A 28 2.80 -7.76 -12.19
N PHE A 29 2.00 -6.73 -11.94
CA PHE A 29 2.51 -5.46 -11.41
C PHE A 29 2.97 -5.66 -9.97
N THR A 30 4.13 -5.10 -9.62
CA THR A 30 4.75 -5.27 -8.29
C THR A 30 5.05 -3.96 -7.57
N VAL A 31 4.66 -2.83 -8.15
CA VAL A 31 4.93 -1.50 -7.59
C VAL A 31 3.63 -0.70 -7.58
N VAL A 32 3.16 -0.36 -6.38
CA VAL A 32 2.09 0.60 -6.13
C VAL A 32 2.74 1.88 -5.67
N ALA A 33 2.51 2.98 -6.38
CA ALA A 33 3.09 4.28 -6.04
C ALA A 33 1.96 5.25 -5.67
N CYS A 34 2.05 5.86 -4.50
CA CYS A 34 1.06 6.77 -3.96
C CYS A 34 1.64 8.17 -3.77
N GLU A 35 0.81 9.20 -3.95
CA GLU A 35 1.13 10.59 -3.61
C GLU A 35 1.15 10.74 -2.09
N ALA A 36 2.24 10.28 -1.50
CA ALA A 36 2.43 10.28 -0.06
C ALA A 36 3.91 10.32 0.31
N ASP A 37 4.17 10.73 1.55
CA ASP A 37 5.51 10.81 2.13
C ASP A 37 6.22 9.44 2.09
N TRP A 38 7.50 9.46 1.74
CA TRP A 38 8.30 8.25 1.67
C TRP A 38 8.41 7.49 3.00
N PRO A 39 8.73 8.10 4.17
CA PRO A 39 8.95 7.32 5.40
C PRO A 39 7.70 6.53 5.87
N PRO A 40 6.49 7.13 5.93
CA PRO A 40 5.27 6.38 6.23
C PRO A 40 4.95 5.31 5.19
N ALA A 41 5.12 5.59 3.88
CA ALA A 41 4.90 4.60 2.84
C ALA A 41 5.90 3.43 2.93
N TYR A 42 7.15 3.71 3.29
CA TYR A 42 8.18 2.69 3.47
C TYR A 42 7.90 1.79 4.69
N ARG A 43 7.31 2.32 5.77
CA ARG A 43 6.79 1.50 6.88
C ARG A 43 5.77 0.49 6.37
N VAL A 44 4.80 0.93 5.59
CA VAL A 44 3.78 0.06 4.97
C VAL A 44 4.42 -0.97 4.05
N ASN A 45 5.36 -0.56 3.20
CA ASN A 45 6.09 -1.44 2.29
C ASN A 45 6.76 -2.62 3.02
N ARG A 46 7.45 -2.32 4.12
CA ARG A 46 8.12 -3.33 4.94
C ARG A 46 7.12 -4.32 5.53
N TRP A 47 5.98 -3.80 5.99
CA TRP A 47 4.92 -4.63 6.53
C TRP A 47 4.31 -5.53 5.46
N VAL A 48 3.87 -5.00 4.32
CA VAL A 48 3.23 -5.81 3.25
C VAL A 48 4.16 -6.89 2.67
N LYS A 49 5.49 -6.65 2.65
CA LYS A 49 6.47 -7.65 2.18
C LYS A 49 6.90 -8.68 3.22
N GLY A 50 6.64 -8.41 4.50
CA GLY A 50 6.99 -9.33 5.59
C GLY A 50 8.42 -9.19 6.03
N HIS A 51 8.94 -7.97 5.94
CA HIS A 51 10.28 -7.68 6.33
C HIS A 51 10.46 -7.90 7.85
N PRO A 52 11.55 -8.53 8.33
CA PRO A 52 11.77 -8.76 9.75
C PRO A 52 11.71 -7.50 10.63
N ALA A 53 12.09 -6.35 10.05
CA ALA A 53 12.01 -5.04 10.72
C ALA A 53 10.56 -4.52 10.94
N ALA A 54 9.55 -5.20 10.42
CA ALA A 54 8.13 -4.88 10.61
C ALA A 54 7.40 -5.87 11.55
N LYS A 55 8.14 -6.73 12.28
CA LYS A 55 7.56 -7.72 13.21
C LYS A 55 6.72 -7.10 14.33
N ASN A 56 6.97 -5.84 14.68
CA ASN A 56 6.22 -5.10 15.69
C ASN A 56 4.92 -4.48 15.16
N ILE A 57 4.61 -4.66 13.88
CA ILE A 57 3.42 -4.09 13.24
C ILE A 57 2.34 -5.17 13.17
N SER A 58 1.28 -5.02 13.96
CA SER A 58 0.23 -6.04 14.11
C SER A 58 -0.66 -6.17 12.87
N ASP A 59 -1.03 -5.05 12.27
CA ASP A 59 -2.05 -4.97 11.24
C ASP A 59 -1.86 -3.74 10.33
N ALA A 60 -2.74 -3.61 9.34
CA ALA A 60 -2.70 -2.51 8.37
C ALA A 60 -2.92 -1.13 9.03
N ASN A 61 -3.71 -1.02 10.10
CA ASN A 61 -3.91 0.25 10.80
C ASN A 61 -2.62 0.69 11.51
N ASP A 62 -1.90 -0.23 12.15
CA ASP A 62 -0.58 0.05 12.73
C ASP A 62 0.47 0.36 11.64
N ALA A 63 0.41 -0.32 10.51
CA ALA A 63 1.27 -0.02 9.36
C ALA A 63 1.06 1.42 8.86
N LEU A 64 -0.19 1.88 8.84
CA LEU A 64 -0.61 3.21 8.39
C LEU A 64 -0.58 4.29 9.49
N LYS A 65 -0.20 3.98 10.73
CA LYS A 65 -0.33 4.93 11.85
C LYS A 65 0.52 6.19 11.73
N GLU A 66 1.62 6.13 10.98
CA GLU A 66 2.55 7.26 10.80
C GLU A 66 2.03 8.29 9.78
N PHE A 67 0.95 7.97 9.05
CA PHE A 67 0.21 8.93 8.24
C PHE A 67 -0.64 9.83 9.15
N THR A 68 -0.02 10.91 9.66
CA THR A 68 -0.59 11.78 10.70
C THR A 68 -0.85 13.23 10.25
N ARG A 69 -0.16 13.71 9.22
CA ARG A 69 -0.28 15.10 8.74
C ARG A 69 -1.20 15.18 7.54
N PHE A 70 -1.72 16.37 7.26
CA PHE A 70 -2.39 16.65 6.00
C PHE A 70 -1.32 16.78 4.90
N PRO A 71 -1.51 16.21 3.69
CA PRO A 71 -2.65 15.42 3.19
C PRO A 71 -2.59 13.92 3.57
N SER A 72 -1.53 13.46 4.21
CA SER A 72 -1.21 12.07 4.57
C SER A 72 -2.30 11.33 5.37
N TRP A 73 -3.09 11.99 6.23
CA TRP A 73 -4.21 11.38 6.98
C TRP A 73 -5.31 10.73 6.11
N MET A 74 -5.45 11.16 4.84
CA MET A 74 -6.46 10.61 3.92
C MET A 74 -6.20 9.15 3.55
N TRP A 75 -4.97 8.65 3.78
CA TRP A 75 -4.58 7.27 3.61
C TRP A 75 -5.08 6.35 4.73
N ARG A 76 -5.61 6.88 5.83
CA ARG A 76 -6.22 6.11 6.93
C ARG A 76 -7.72 5.95 6.75
N ASN A 77 -8.15 5.62 5.55
CA ASN A 77 -9.54 5.27 5.25
C ASN A 77 -9.70 3.74 5.13
N THR A 78 -10.95 3.26 5.28
CA THR A 78 -11.27 1.82 5.24
C THR A 78 -10.79 1.16 3.95
N VAL A 79 -10.92 1.82 2.81
CA VAL A 79 -10.51 1.28 1.50
C VAL A 79 -9.01 1.03 1.44
N VAL A 80 -8.19 1.96 1.94
CA VAL A 80 -6.73 1.80 1.96
C VAL A 80 -6.32 0.73 2.97
N VAL A 81 -6.95 0.69 4.14
CA VAL A 81 -6.72 -0.37 5.14
C VAL A 81 -7.01 -1.75 4.55
N ASP A 82 -8.14 -1.89 3.85
CA ASP A 82 -8.56 -3.13 3.20
C ASP A 82 -7.60 -3.51 2.05
N PHE A 83 -7.20 -2.53 1.25
CA PHE A 83 -6.23 -2.74 0.17
C PHE A 83 -4.86 -3.19 0.70
N ILE A 84 -4.34 -2.54 1.73
CA ILE A 84 -3.04 -2.88 2.33
C ILE A 84 -3.10 -4.26 3.01
N THR A 85 -4.22 -4.59 3.65
CA THR A 85 -4.48 -5.92 4.19
C THR A 85 -4.51 -6.99 3.10
N TRP A 86 -5.19 -6.72 1.99
CA TRP A 86 -5.21 -7.62 0.83
C TRP A 86 -3.81 -7.79 0.24
N LEU A 87 -3.04 -6.69 0.07
CA LEU A 87 -1.71 -6.71 -0.52
C LEU A 87 -0.73 -7.56 0.31
N ARG A 88 -0.86 -7.47 1.64
CA ARG A 88 -0.13 -8.33 2.57
C ARG A 88 -0.44 -9.80 2.33
N LYS A 89 -1.72 -10.18 2.32
CA LYS A 89 -2.17 -11.57 2.11
C LYS A 89 -1.75 -12.10 0.73
N TYR A 90 -1.88 -11.28 -0.31
CA TYR A 90 -1.43 -11.60 -1.65
C TYR A 90 0.07 -11.95 -1.65
N ASN A 91 0.90 -11.13 -1.00
CA ASN A 91 2.33 -11.35 -0.89
C ASN A 91 2.74 -12.55 -0.01
N GLU A 92 1.92 -12.94 0.95
CA GLU A 92 2.13 -14.15 1.76
C GLU A 92 1.82 -15.42 0.97
N ASN A 93 0.83 -15.35 0.08
CA ASN A 93 0.46 -16.45 -0.81
C ASN A 93 1.40 -16.58 -2.03
N LEU A 94 2.22 -15.56 -2.31
CA LEU A 94 3.30 -15.66 -3.28
C LEU A 94 4.42 -16.55 -2.72
N GLY A 95 4.75 -17.61 -3.47
CA GLY A 95 5.93 -18.44 -3.18
C GLY A 95 7.22 -17.61 -3.14
N GLN A 96 8.23 -18.10 -2.42
CA GLN A 96 9.47 -17.35 -2.11
C GLN A 96 10.22 -16.81 -3.34
N GLU A 97 10.04 -17.44 -4.50
CA GLU A 97 10.71 -17.08 -5.76
C GLU A 97 10.02 -15.92 -6.51
N LYS A 98 8.76 -15.61 -6.19
CA LYS A 98 8.01 -14.55 -6.88
C LYS A 98 8.28 -13.18 -6.25
N LYS A 99 8.41 -12.16 -7.11
CA LYS A 99 8.57 -10.76 -6.67
C LYS A 99 7.30 -10.29 -5.95
N LYS A 100 7.44 -9.99 -4.66
CA LYS A 100 6.37 -9.40 -3.84
C LYS A 100 6.05 -7.98 -4.30
N ALA A 101 4.77 -7.65 -4.36
CA ALA A 101 4.30 -6.30 -4.64
C ALA A 101 4.60 -5.36 -3.46
N GLY A 102 5.02 -4.13 -3.76
CA GLY A 102 5.39 -3.12 -2.78
C GLY A 102 4.56 -1.85 -2.88
N PHE A 103 4.63 -1.04 -1.83
CA PHE A 103 3.91 0.22 -1.68
C PHE A 103 4.92 1.35 -1.47
N PHE A 104 4.84 2.43 -2.25
CA PHE A 104 5.89 3.46 -2.28
C PHE A 104 5.28 4.86 -2.36
N GLY A 105 5.79 5.78 -1.55
CA GLY A 105 5.46 7.20 -1.64
C GLY A 105 6.28 7.86 -2.74
N ILE A 106 5.65 8.72 -3.56
CA ILE A 106 6.34 9.50 -4.61
C ILE A 106 6.47 10.99 -4.28
N ASP A 107 6.02 11.41 -3.09
CA ASP A 107 6.11 12.82 -2.72
C ASP A 107 7.57 13.26 -2.55
N LEU A 108 7.90 14.42 -3.12
CA LEU A 108 9.23 15.02 -3.17
C LEU A 108 9.48 16.01 -2.02
N TYR A 109 8.46 16.34 -1.24
CA TYR A 109 8.58 17.24 -0.09
C TYR A 109 8.64 16.41 1.20
N SER A 110 9.85 16.02 1.62
CA SER A 110 10.11 15.48 2.97
C SER A 110 10.71 16.52 3.90
#